data_AF-A0A933GUD1-F1
#
_entry.id   AF-A0A933GUD1-F1
#
_cell.length_a   1.000
_cell.length_b   1.000
_cell.length_c   1.000
_cell.angle_alpha   90.00
_cell.angle_beta   90.00
_cell.angle_gamma   90.00
#
_symmetry.space_group_name_H-M   'P 1'
#
loop_
_entity.id
_entity.type
_entity.pdbx_description
1 polymer ?
#
loop_
_entity_poly.entity_id
_entity_poly.type
_entity_poly.pdbx_seq_one_letter_code
_entity_poly.pdbx_strand_id
1 'polypeptide(L)'
;MDFVAFTLVQWKFFILILFRVGGILATAPFYGSPLFPAQARIAFALVLALILFPVLPKDPATLPTTLGSYFLVVFSEVAVGIVYGAAAALIFAGVQLAGQMMDHQ
;
A
#
# COMPACT_ATOMS: atom_id res chain seq x y z
N MET A 1 -16.68 6.60 28.11
CA MET A 1 -15.41 5.90 27.78
C MET A 1 -15.26 5.74 26.26
N ASP A 2 -15.83 6.67 25.50
CA ASP A 2 -16.12 6.50 24.07
C ASP A 2 -14.98 7.03 23.19
N PHE A 3 -14.13 7.88 23.76
CA PHE A 3 -12.93 8.43 23.11
C PHE A 3 -11.90 7.33 22.74
N VAL A 4 -11.70 6.36 23.63
CA VAL A 4 -10.75 5.26 23.41
C VAL A 4 -11.23 4.38 22.26
N ALA A 5 -12.51 4.02 22.23
CA ALA A 5 -13.09 3.20 21.16
C ALA A 5 -13.00 3.90 19.80
N PHE A 6 -13.29 5.20 19.75
CA PHE A 6 -13.16 6.00 18.53
C PHE A 6 -11.71 6.02 18.00
N THR A 7 -10.74 6.29 18.88
CA THR A 7 -9.31 6.34 18.51
C THR A 7 -8.81 4.97 18.03
N LEU A 8 -9.24 3.88 18.66
CA LEU A 8 -8.88 2.52 18.25
C LEU A 8 -9.41 2.17 16.86
N VAL A 9 -10.65 2.54 16.54
CA VAL A 9 -11.24 2.31 15.20
C VAL A 9 -10.44 3.10 14.15
N GLN A 10 -10.13 4.36 14.40
CA GLN A 10 -9.30 5.18 13.52
C GLN A 10 -7.91 4.58 13.29
N TRP A 11 -7.26 4.09 14.35
CA TRP A 11 -5.94 3.46 14.26
C TRP A 11 -5.96 2.18 13.42
N LYS A 12 -6.99 1.35 13.56
CA LYS A 12 -7.16 0.14 12.74
C LYS A 12 -7.28 0.49 11.25
N PHE A 13 -8.11 1.46 10.88
CA PHE A 13 -8.18 1.92 9.48
C PHE A 13 -6.84 2.44 8.95
N PHE A 14 -6.12 3.23 9.76
CA PHE A 14 -4.82 3.76 9.37
C PHE A 14 -3.82 2.62 9.06
N ILE A 15 -3.77 1.60 9.91
CA ILE A 15 -2.93 0.41 9.69
C ILE A 15 -3.29 -0.27 8.37
N LEU A 16 -4.58 -0.51 8.08
CA LEU A 16 -5.00 -1.15 6.83
C LEU A 16 -4.54 -0.36 5.59
N ILE A 17 -4.72 0.96 5.61
CA ILE A 17 -4.28 1.86 4.53
C ILE A 17 -2.76 1.82 4.39
N LEU A 18 -2.03 1.86 5.50
CA LEU A 18 -0.57 1.79 5.51
C LEU A 18 -0.05 0.50 4.88
N PHE A 19 -0.63 -0.65 5.23
CA PHE A 19 -0.24 -1.94 4.68
C PHE A 19 -0.57 -2.06 3.19
N ARG A 20 -1.71 -1.52 2.73
CA ARG A 20 -2.03 -1.44 1.29
C ARG A 20 -0.99 -0.61 0.55
N VAL A 21 -0.76 0.62 0.99
CA VAL A 21 0.19 1.54 0.35
C VAL A 21 1.62 0.97 0.39
N GLY A 22 2.00 0.38 1.52
CA GLY A 22 3.28 -0.32 1.66
C GLY A 22 3.42 -1.48 0.67
N GLY A 23 2.37 -2.29 0.48
CA GLY A 23 2.35 -3.35 -0.53
C GLY A 23 2.52 -2.84 -1.95
N ILE A 24 1.84 -1.73 -2.31
CA ILE A 24 1.97 -1.08 -3.62
C ILE A 24 3.42 -0.62 -3.84
N LEU A 25 3.98 0.11 -2.89
CA LEU A 25 5.33 0.69 -3.02
C LEU A 25 6.43 -0.38 -2.98
N ALA A 26 6.20 -1.50 -2.31
CA ALA A 26 7.14 -2.62 -2.26
C ALA A 26 7.29 -3.29 -3.64
N THR A 27 6.25 -3.31 -4.47
CA THR A 27 6.25 -3.96 -5.79
C THR A 27 6.28 -2.97 -6.95
N ALA A 28 6.11 -1.66 -6.70
CA ALA A 28 6.17 -0.64 -7.72
C ALA A 28 7.59 -0.52 -8.34
N PRO A 29 7.72 -0.55 -9.68
CA PRO A 29 9.01 -0.59 -10.38
C PRO A 29 9.85 0.68 -10.19
N PHE A 30 9.20 1.83 -9.97
CA PHE A 30 9.86 3.14 -9.88
C PHE A 30 10.76 3.29 -8.65
N TYR A 31 10.50 2.52 -7.59
CA TYR A 31 11.24 2.58 -6.31
C TYR A 31 12.25 1.43 -6.14
N GLY A 32 12.46 0.61 -7.17
CA GLY A 32 13.38 -0.52 -7.16
C GLY A 32 14.85 -0.15 -7.43
N SER A 33 15.12 1.11 -7.82
CA SER A 33 16.50 1.59 -8.00
C SER A 33 17.25 1.60 -6.65
N PRO A 34 18.51 1.15 -6.58
CA PRO A 34 19.33 1.26 -5.37
C PRO A 34 19.52 2.71 -4.90
N LEU A 35 19.15 3.72 -5.70
CA LEU A 35 19.10 5.12 -5.29
C LEU A 35 18.05 5.41 -4.21
N PHE A 36 17.01 4.58 -4.03
CA PHE A 36 15.95 4.84 -3.05
C PHE A 36 16.06 3.90 -1.82
N PRO A 37 16.69 4.36 -0.72
CA PRO A 37 16.93 3.52 0.45
C PRO A 37 15.61 3.01 1.05
N ALA A 38 15.65 1.82 1.65
CA ALA A 38 14.47 1.19 2.25
C ALA A 38 13.76 2.11 3.26
N GLN A 39 14.53 2.91 4.01
CA GLN A 39 14.00 3.88 4.97
C GLN A 39 13.17 4.98 4.29
N ALA A 40 13.61 5.50 3.14
CA ALA A 40 12.86 6.52 2.40
C ALA A 40 11.55 5.95 1.84
N ARG A 41 11.54 4.68 1.42
CA ARG A 41 10.32 3.99 0.96
C ARG A 41 9.28 3.84 2.06
N ILE A 42 9.72 3.43 3.26
CA ILE A 42 8.83 3.31 4.43
C ILE A 42 8.29 4.67 4.85
N ALA A 43 9.15 5.70 4.90
CA ALA A 43 8.74 7.06 5.22
C ALA A 43 7.72 7.59 4.19
N PHE A 44 7.94 7.33 2.91
CA PHE A 44 7.01 7.72 1.86
C PHE A 44 5.66 6.98 1.95
N ALA A 45 5.69 5.67 2.26
CA ALA A 45 4.48 4.89 2.52
C ALA A 45 3.66 5.48 3.68
N LEU A 46 4.33 5.86 4.76
CA LEU A 46 3.69 6.52 5.92
C LEU A 46 3.07 7.86 5.54
N VAL A 47 3.80 8.71 4.80
CA VAL A 47 3.29 10.01 4.36
C VAL A 47 2.08 9.85 3.45
N LEU A 48 2.14 8.94 2.46
CA LEU A 48 1.00 8.66 1.59
C LEU A 48 -0.19 8.09 2.36
N ALA A 49 0.04 7.19 3.33
CA ALA A 49 -1.02 6.67 4.18
C ALA A 49 -1.68 7.79 4.99
N LEU A 50 -0.91 8.75 5.51
CA LEU A 50 -1.43 9.92 6.23
C LEU A 50 -2.25 10.85 5.32
N ILE A 51 -1.84 11.03 4.06
CA ILE A 51 -2.56 11.83 3.07
C ILE A 51 -3.88 11.14 2.67
N LEU A 52 -3.86 9.83 2.48
CA LEU A 52 -5.04 9.05 2.08
C LEU A 52 -6.01 8.81 3.24
N PHE A 53 -5.51 8.81 4.48
CA PHE A 53 -6.33 8.57 5.66
C PHE A 53 -7.57 9.47 5.76
N PRO A 54 -7.51 10.80 5.61
CA PRO A 54 -8.72 11.63 5.66
C PRO A 54 -9.62 11.50 4.42
N VAL A 55 -9.08 11.03 3.29
CA VAL A 55 -9.79 10.94 2.01
C VAL A 55 -10.66 9.68 1.94
N LEU A 56 -10.19 8.57 2.49
CA LEU A 56 -10.88 7.29 2.41
C LEU A 56 -12.08 7.24 3.37
N PRO A 57 -13.26 6.80 2.89
CA PRO A 57 -14.42 6.59 3.74
C PRO A 57 -14.12 5.47 4.74
N LYS A 58 -14.52 5.69 5.99
CA LYS A 58 -14.28 4.78 7.11
C LYS A 58 -15.62 4.36 7.68
N ASP A 59 -16.10 3.18 7.28
CA ASP A 59 -17.32 2.60 7.84
C ASP A 59 -16.96 1.59 8.93
N PRO A 60 -17.21 1.90 10.22
CA PRO A 60 -16.89 0.99 11.32
C PRO A 60 -17.53 -0.40 11.19
N ALA A 61 -18.64 -0.55 10.45
CA ALA A 61 -19.29 -1.83 10.22
C ALA A 61 -18.43 -2.79 9.38
N THR A 62 -17.45 -2.28 8.63
CA THR A 62 -16.54 -3.08 7.81
C THR A 62 -15.38 -3.68 8.61
N LEU A 63 -15.14 -3.22 9.84
CA LEU A 63 -14.05 -3.76 10.66
C LEU A 63 -14.46 -5.04 11.37
N PRO A 64 -13.64 -6.10 11.28
CA PRO A 64 -13.84 -7.28 12.10
C PRO A 64 -13.73 -6.97 13.60
N THR A 65 -14.61 -7.59 14.38
CA THR A 65 -14.65 -7.46 15.84
C THR A 65 -13.54 -8.26 16.53
N THR A 66 -13.12 -9.38 15.94
CA THR A 66 -12.08 -10.27 16.47
C THR A 66 -10.69 -9.93 15.93
N LEU A 67 -9.67 -10.08 16.78
CA LEU A 67 -8.28 -9.79 16.40
C LEU A 67 -7.77 -10.71 15.26
N GLY A 68 -8.15 -11.99 15.26
CA GLY A 68 -7.75 -12.95 14.23
C GLY A 68 -8.26 -12.60 12.83
N SER A 69 -9.54 -12.21 12.71
CA SER A 69 -10.11 -11.77 11.44
C SER A 69 -9.56 -10.43 10.98
N TYR A 70 -9.20 -9.54 11.91
CA TYR A 70 -8.48 -8.30 11.56
C TYR A 70 -7.12 -8.58 10.90
N PHE A 71 -6.35 -9.54 11.41
CA PHE A 71 -5.10 -9.95 10.75
C PHE A 71 -5.32 -10.48 9.33
N LEU A 72 -6.38 -11.25 9.09
CA LEU A 72 -6.72 -11.71 7.74
C LEU A 72 -7.01 -10.53 6.79
N VAL A 73 -7.71 -9.50 7.28
CA VAL A 73 -7.95 -8.28 6.50
C VAL A 73 -6.63 -7.56 6.21
N VAL A 74 -5.73 -7.41 7.19
CA VAL A 74 -4.39 -6.83 6.96
C VAL A 74 -3.64 -7.58 5.86
N PHE A 75 -3.64 -8.92 5.90
CA PHE A 75 -3.02 -9.73 4.84
C PHE A 75 -3.67 -9.50 3.47
N SER A 76 -5.00 -9.38 3.41
CA SER A 76 -5.68 -9.07 2.15
C SER A 76 -5.30 -7.68 1.62
N GLU A 77 -5.13 -6.68 2.49
CA GLU A 77 -4.70 -5.34 2.09
C GLU A 77 -3.29 -5.33 1.51
N VAL A 78 -2.37 -6.11 2.08
CA VAL A 78 -1.03 -6.32 1.51
C VAL A 78 -1.11 -7.01 0.16
N ALA A 79 -1.90 -8.08 0.03
CA ALA A 79 -2.08 -8.80 -1.23
C ALA A 79 -2.66 -7.90 -2.32
N VAL A 80 -3.68 -7.10 -1.99
CA VAL A 80 -4.26 -6.10 -2.89
C VAL A 80 -3.22 -5.07 -3.31
N GLY A 81 -2.42 -4.56 -2.36
CA GLY A 81 -1.34 -3.63 -2.67
C GLY A 81 -0.30 -4.22 -3.63
N ILE A 82 0.11 -5.47 -3.39
CA ILE A 82 1.03 -6.21 -4.26
C ILE A 82 0.47 -6.32 -5.67
N VAL A 83 -0.82 -6.67 -5.83
CA VAL A 83 -1.47 -6.79 -7.14
C VAL A 83 -1.44 -5.46 -7.89
N TYR A 84 -1.75 -4.34 -7.23
CA TYR A 84 -1.68 -3.02 -7.87
C TYR A 84 -0.26 -2.64 -8.29
N GLY A 85 0.74 -2.88 -7.44
CA GLY A 85 2.12 -2.57 -7.81
C GLY A 85 2.66 -3.51 -8.90
N ALA A 86 2.25 -4.79 -8.92
CA ALA A 86 2.59 -5.73 -9.98
C ALA A 86 1.95 -5.32 -11.32
N ALA A 87 0.70 -4.86 -11.32
CA ALA A 87 0.05 -4.32 -12.52
C ALA A 87 0.83 -3.11 -13.07
N ALA A 88 1.29 -2.20 -12.20
CA ALA A 88 2.17 -1.11 -12.61
C ALA A 88 3.51 -1.62 -13.17
N ALA A 89 4.11 -2.64 -12.54
CA ALA A 89 5.35 -3.25 -13.00
C ALA A 89 5.22 -3.84 -14.41
N LEU A 90 4.09 -4.46 -14.76
CA LEU A 90 3.84 -4.99 -16.10
C LEU A 90 3.80 -3.89 -17.16
N ILE A 91 3.22 -2.73 -16.85
CA ILE A 91 3.19 -1.58 -17.77
C ILE A 91 4.61 -1.09 -18.03
N PHE A 92 5.41 -0.91 -16.98
CA PHE A 92 6.81 -0.50 -17.11
C PHE A 92 7.66 -1.52 -17.87
N ALA A 93 7.44 -2.82 -17.63
CA ALA A 93 8.12 -3.87 -18.37
C ALA A 93 7.82 -3.79 -19.88
N GLY A 94 6.56 -3.52 -20.26
CA GLY A 94 6.19 -3.31 -21.67
C GLY A 94 6.93 -2.12 -22.31
N VAL A 95 7.02 -1.00 -21.60
CA VAL A 95 7.77 0.18 -22.07
C VAL A 95 9.26 -0.12 -22.22
N GLN A 96 9.84 -0.83 -21.25
CA GLN A 96 11.26 -1.18 -21.27
C GLN A 96 11.61 -2.14 -22.42
N LEU A 97 10.75 -3.13 -22.68
CA LEU A 97 10.89 -4.04 -23.82
C LEU A 97 10.84 -3.28 -25.15
N ALA A 98 9.91 -2.32 -25.30
CA ALA A 98 9.83 -1.50 -26.50
C ALA A 98 11.10 -0.67 -26.73
N GLY A 99 11.65 -0.09 -25.66
CA GLY A 99 12.92 0.65 -25.72
C GLY A 99 14.10 -0.24 -26.13
N GLN A 100 14.19 -1.45 -25.57
CA GLN A 100 15.24 -2.42 -25.93
C GLN A 100 15.15 -2.87 -27.39
N MET A 101 13.94 -3.09 -27.90
CA MET A 101 13.75 -3.45 -29.31
C MET A 101 14.20 -2.34 -30.27
N MET A 102 13.95 -1.08 -29.91
CA MET A 102 14.40 0.07 -30.71
C MET A 102 15.91 0.27 -30.66
N ASP A 103 16.55 0.02 -29.50
CA ASP A 103 18.01 0.14 -29.35
C ASP A 103 18.79 -0.97 -30.08
N HIS A 104 18.18 -2.16 -30.22
CA HIS A 104 18.75 -3.28 -30.96
C HIS A 104 18.57 -3.19 -32.48
N GLN A 105 17.85 -2.18 -33.00
CA GLN A 105 17.61 -1.93 -34.42
C GLN A 105 18.47 -0.77 -34.93
#